data_AF-A0A3M1YX08-F1
#
_entry.id   AF-A0A3M1YX08-F1
#
_cell.length_a   1.000
_cell.length_b   1.000
_cell.length_c   1.000
_cell.angle_alpha   90.00
_cell.angle_beta   90.00
_cell.angle_gamma   90.00
#
_symmetry.space_group_name_H-M   'P 1'
#
loop_
_entity.id
_entity.type
_entity.pdbx_description
1 polymer ?
#
loop_
_entity_poly.entity_id
_entity_poly.type
_entity_poly.pdbx_seq_one_letter_code
_entity_poly.pdbx_strand_id
1 'polypeptide(L)'
;AAIDVYNWLSSLADAVGFETIKGEVFDFSAVTGFLDSNLAAARKISKKRNLVHNTQDHPVALVVSDPYQEELLRDTMRITPEIPRKRIVWSIEEGTRFIQSWHTQGQLE
;
A
#
# COMPACT_ATOMS: atom_id res chain seq x y z
N ALA A 1 -10.75 11.74 -6.99
CA ALA A 1 -10.51 10.29 -7.13
C ALA A 1 -9.45 9.79 -6.14
N ALA A 2 -8.14 9.98 -6.37
CA ALA A 2 -7.10 9.48 -5.45
C ALA A 2 -7.22 10.10 -4.04
N ILE A 3 -7.46 11.41 -3.95
CA ILE A 3 -7.67 12.13 -2.68
C ILE A 3 -8.82 11.53 -1.87
N ASP A 4 -9.92 11.18 -2.54
CA ASP A 4 -11.12 10.66 -1.88
C ASP A 4 -10.88 9.26 -1.29
N VAL A 5 -10.12 8.41 -1.99
CA VAL A 5 -9.71 7.09 -1.48
C VAL A 5 -8.85 7.24 -0.22
N TYR A 6 -7.87 8.17 -0.22
CA TYR A 6 -7.05 8.37 0.98
C TYR A 6 -7.81 9.04 2.12
N ASN A 7 -8.77 9.92 1.83
CA ASN A 7 -9.63 10.50 2.87
C ASN A 7 -10.50 9.41 3.50
N TRP A 8 -11.16 8.59 2.67
CA TRP A 8 -11.93 7.44 3.13
C TRP A 8 -11.08 6.50 3.99
N LEU A 9 -9.87 6.16 3.54
CA LEU A 9 -9.00 5.24 4.27
C LEU A 9 -8.49 5.85 5.59
N SER A 10 -8.33 7.18 5.65
CA SER A 10 -8.04 7.88 6.92
C SER A 10 -9.23 7.79 7.87
N SER A 11 -10.44 8.10 7.40
CA SER A 11 -11.65 8.00 8.24
C SER A 11 -11.93 6.58 8.71
N LEU A 12 -11.63 5.58 7.88
CA LEU A 12 -11.72 4.17 8.25
C LEU A 12 -10.71 3.85 9.36
N ALA A 13 -9.45 4.26 9.18
CA ALA A 13 -8.40 4.05 10.17
C ALA A 13 -8.70 4.72 11.52
N ASP A 14 -9.22 5.95 11.48
CA ASP A 14 -9.64 6.69 12.68
C ASP A 14 -10.83 6.00 13.38
N ALA A 15 -11.74 5.37 12.62
CA ALA A 15 -12.90 4.68 13.18
C ALA A 15 -12.57 3.32 13.82
N VAL A 16 -11.62 2.57 13.26
CA VAL A 16 -11.26 1.22 13.75
C VAL A 16 -10.05 1.20 14.68
N GLY A 17 -9.29 2.31 14.74
CA GLY A 17 -8.00 2.39 15.42
C GLY A 17 -6.89 1.83 14.53
N PHE A 18 -5.91 2.65 14.18
CA PHE A 18 -4.85 2.30 13.23
C PHE A 18 -4.04 1.08 13.68
N GLU A 19 -3.84 0.92 14.98
CA GLU A 19 -3.16 -0.21 15.64
C GLU A 19 -3.84 -1.57 15.43
N THR A 20 -5.13 -1.59 15.09
CA THR A 20 -5.86 -2.82 14.81
C THR A 20 -5.64 -3.30 13.36
N ILE A 21 -5.17 -2.42 12.48
CA ILE A 21 -4.98 -2.71 11.06
C ILE A 21 -3.61 -3.37 10.86
N LYS A 22 -3.64 -4.63 10.39
CA LYS A 22 -2.42 -5.42 10.15
C LYS A 22 -1.72 -5.10 8.83
N GLY A 23 -2.36 -4.40 7.91
CA GLY A 23 -1.76 -4.02 6.63
C GLY A 23 -2.82 -3.56 5.64
N GLU A 24 -2.36 -3.11 4.47
CA GLU A 24 -3.21 -2.64 3.39
C GLU A 24 -2.97 -3.48 2.12
N VAL A 25 -4.07 -3.87 1.44
CA VAL A 25 -4.01 -4.42 0.08
C VAL A 25 -4.70 -3.43 -0.85
N PHE A 26 -3.95 -2.92 -1.83
CA PHE A 26 -4.49 -2.07 -2.89
C PHE A 26 -4.56 -2.86 -4.19
N ASP A 27 -5.77 -3.00 -4.74
CA ASP A 27 -5.99 -3.72 -5.99
C ASP A 27 -6.04 -2.76 -7.18
N PHE A 28 -5.02 -2.83 -8.05
CA PHE A 28 -4.93 -2.06 -9.29
C PHE A 28 -5.29 -2.87 -10.53
N SER A 29 -5.67 -4.15 -10.40
CA SER A 29 -5.92 -5.03 -11.55
C SER A 29 -7.01 -4.51 -12.51
N ALA A 30 -7.98 -3.75 -12.00
CA ALA A 30 -9.04 -3.11 -12.79
C ALA A 30 -8.70 -1.67 -13.25
N VAL A 31 -7.54 -1.13 -12.88
CA VAL A 31 -7.14 0.24 -13.21
C VAL A 31 -6.56 0.30 -14.62
N THR A 32 -7.34 0.85 -15.55
CA THR A 32 -6.96 0.93 -16.97
C THR A 32 -6.18 2.19 -17.33
N GLY A 33 -6.07 3.16 -16.43
CA GLY A 33 -5.45 4.44 -16.69
C GLY A 33 -4.82 5.06 -15.45
N PHE A 34 -3.55 5.41 -15.58
CA PHE A 34 -2.79 6.09 -14.53
C PHE A 34 -2.46 7.49 -14.97
N LEU A 35 -3.09 8.47 -14.32
CA LEU A 35 -2.76 9.87 -14.52
C LEU A 35 -1.63 10.23 -13.55
N ASP A 36 -0.55 10.81 -14.05
CA ASP A 36 0.59 11.26 -13.23
C ASP A 36 0.17 12.16 -12.07
N SER A 37 -0.83 13.00 -12.30
CA SER A 37 -1.42 13.88 -11.27
C SER A 37 -2.04 13.10 -10.11
N ASN A 38 -2.67 11.96 -10.38
CA ASN A 38 -3.27 11.09 -9.36
C ASN A 38 -2.19 10.34 -8.57
N LEU A 39 -1.13 9.88 -9.25
CA LEU A 39 0.00 9.19 -8.62
C LEU A 39 0.80 10.12 -7.71
N ALA A 40 1.08 11.34 -8.17
CA ALA A 40 1.74 12.37 -7.37
C ALA A 40 0.91 12.76 -6.13
N ALA A 41 -0.42 12.90 -6.30
CA ALA A 41 -1.33 13.17 -5.19
C ALA A 41 -1.36 12.03 -4.17
N ALA A 42 -1.49 10.78 -4.64
CA ALA A 42 -1.46 9.58 -3.80
C ALA A 42 -0.18 9.52 -2.95
N ARG A 43 0.97 9.75 -3.57
CA ARG A 43 2.26 9.78 -2.88
C ARG A 43 2.35 10.89 -1.83
N LYS A 44 1.88 12.09 -2.13
CA LYS A 44 1.88 13.21 -1.18
C LYS A 44 1.04 12.89 0.07
N ILE A 45 -0.12 12.27 -0.12
CA ILE A 45 -1.03 11.93 0.97
C ILE A 45 -0.50 10.74 1.79
N SER A 46 0.02 9.70 1.13
CA SER A 46 0.68 8.58 1.79
C SER A 46 1.84 9.05 2.67
N LYS A 47 2.69 9.98 2.17
CA LYS A 47 3.77 10.56 2.98
C LYS A 47 3.24 11.31 4.20
N LYS A 48 2.16 12.09 4.05
CA LYS A 48 1.54 12.80 5.17
C LYS A 48 1.00 11.82 6.23
N ARG A 49 0.36 10.72 5.79
CA ARG A 49 -0.14 9.67 6.71
C ARG A 49 0.99 8.95 7.44
N ASN A 50 2.06 8.60 6.75
CA ASN A 50 3.23 7.95 7.35
C ASN A 50 3.93 8.82 8.43
N LEU A 51 3.72 10.14 8.41
CA LEU A 51 4.24 11.05 9.45
C LEU A 51 3.32 11.11 10.68
N VAL A 52 2.03 10.86 10.50
CA VAL A 52 1.02 10.91 11.58
C VAL A 52 0.91 9.56 12.30
N HIS A 53 1.03 8.46 11.56
CA HIS A 53 0.99 7.11 12.11
C HIS A 53 2.37 6.45 11.91
N ASN A 54 2.89 5.76 12.93
CA ASN A 54 4.09 4.96 12.77
C ASN A 54 3.78 3.80 11.80
N THR A 55 4.16 3.96 10.54
CA THR A 55 3.87 3.01 9.45
C THR A 55 5.02 2.06 9.17
N GLN A 56 6.07 2.06 10.00
CA GLN A 56 7.21 1.14 9.81
C GLN A 56 6.76 -0.32 9.89
N ASP A 57 5.84 -0.63 10.80
CA ASP A 57 5.32 -1.98 11.00
C ASP A 57 4.05 -2.28 10.20
N HIS A 58 3.75 -1.45 9.20
CA HIS A 58 2.52 -1.54 8.41
C HIS A 58 2.81 -1.99 6.97
N PRO A 59 2.68 -3.30 6.67
CA PRO A 59 2.91 -3.85 5.34
C PRO A 59 1.81 -3.44 4.36
N VAL A 60 2.21 -3.22 3.11
CA VAL A 60 1.34 -2.80 2.00
C VAL A 60 1.60 -3.68 0.78
N ALA A 61 0.55 -4.34 0.29
CA ALA A 61 0.57 -5.08 -0.96
C ALA A 61 -0.14 -4.30 -2.07
N LEU A 62 0.44 -4.26 -3.26
CA LEU A 62 -0.15 -3.65 -4.46
C LEU A 62 -0.37 -4.74 -5.50
N VAL A 63 -1.63 -5.07 -5.79
CA VAL A 63 -2.01 -6.10 -6.77
C VAL A 63 -2.02 -5.49 -8.16
N VAL A 64 -1.35 -6.14 -9.12
CA VAL A 64 -1.32 -5.75 -10.53
C VAL A 64 -1.84 -6.85 -11.45
N SER A 65 -2.34 -6.47 -12.62
CA SER A 65 -2.79 -7.40 -13.67
C SER A 65 -1.76 -7.67 -14.75
N ASP A 66 -0.77 -6.77 -14.90
CA ASP A 66 0.18 -6.83 -16.02
C ASP A 66 1.53 -6.18 -15.67
N PRO A 67 2.60 -6.48 -16.44
CA PRO A 67 3.93 -5.93 -16.19
C PRO A 67 4.04 -4.42 -16.34
N TYR A 68 3.16 -3.78 -17.13
CA TYR A 68 3.19 -2.33 -17.30
C TYR A 68 2.73 -1.62 -16.02
N GLN A 69 1.67 -2.12 -15.39
CA GLN A 69 1.25 -1.65 -14.07
C GLN A 69 2.34 -1.85 -13.01
N GLU A 70 3.04 -2.98 -13.05
CA GLU A 70 4.16 -3.24 -12.13
C GLU A 70 5.24 -2.16 -12.25
N GLU A 71 5.73 -1.90 -13.46
CA GLU A 71 6.78 -0.90 -13.71
C GLU A 71 6.34 0.49 -13.22
N LEU A 72 5.12 0.88 -13.56
CA LEU A 72 4.58 2.17 -13.18
C LEU A 72 4.43 2.34 -11.66
N LEU A 73 3.89 1.33 -10.96
CA LEU A 73 3.71 1.38 -9.52
C LEU A 73 5.05 1.31 -8.78
N ARG A 74 6.02 0.56 -9.29
CA ARG A 74 7.36 0.42 -8.69
C ARG A 74 8.02 1.78 -8.48
N ASP A 75 8.02 2.62 -9.50
CA ASP A 75 8.64 3.94 -9.45
C ASP A 75 7.80 4.94 -8.66
N THR A 76 6.51 5.01 -8.94
CA THR A 76 5.61 6.02 -8.39
C THR A 76 5.40 5.83 -6.89
N MET A 77 5.32 4.58 -6.42
CA MET A 77 5.09 4.23 -5.02
C MET A 77 6.38 3.97 -4.24
N ARG A 78 7.56 4.07 -4.88
CA ARG A 78 8.89 3.80 -4.32
C ARG A 78 8.96 2.41 -3.70
N ILE A 79 8.72 1.39 -4.50
CA ILE A 79 8.79 0.00 -4.08
C ILE A 79 10.22 -0.47 -4.36
N THR A 80 11.09 -0.26 -3.39
CA THR A 80 12.52 -0.59 -3.44
C THR A 80 12.86 -1.65 -2.40
N PRO A 81 13.96 -2.42 -2.57
CA PRO A 81 14.43 -3.37 -1.56
C PRO A 81 14.66 -2.75 -0.17
N GLU A 82 14.97 -1.44 -0.13
CA GLU A 82 15.17 -0.66 1.09
C GLU A 82 13.86 -0.37 1.87
N ILE A 83 12.70 -0.56 1.24
CA ILE A 83 11.38 -0.36 1.85
C ILE A 83 10.64 -1.71 1.81
N PRO A 84 11.08 -2.71 2.61
CA PRO A 84 10.60 -4.09 2.51
C PRO A 84 9.11 -4.24 2.85
N ARG A 85 8.54 -3.27 3.56
CA ARG A 85 7.11 -3.23 3.91
C ARG A 85 6.18 -3.06 2.71
N LYS A 86 6.68 -2.67 1.53
CA LYS A 86 5.87 -2.52 0.32
C LYS A 86 6.20 -3.60 -0.68
N ARG A 87 5.20 -4.24 -1.26
CA ARG A 87 5.39 -5.31 -2.26
C ARG A 87 4.36 -5.23 -3.39
N ILE A 88 4.83 -5.41 -4.62
CA ILE A 88 3.94 -5.68 -5.78
C ILE A 88 3.67 -7.17 -5.79
N VAL A 89 2.40 -7.54 -5.98
CA VAL A 89 1.91 -8.92 -6.02
C VAL A 89 0.95 -9.08 -7.20
N TRP A 90 0.69 -10.33 -7.60
CA TRP A 90 -0.13 -10.64 -8.77
C TRP A 90 -1.54 -11.11 -8.41
N SER A 91 -1.83 -11.24 -7.12
CA SER A 91 -3.16 -11.58 -6.62
C SER A 91 -3.40 -11.02 -5.22
N ILE A 92 -4.68 -10.84 -4.88
CA ILE A 92 -5.11 -10.49 -3.51
C ILE A 92 -4.64 -11.53 -2.49
N GLU A 93 -4.65 -12.81 -2.87
CA GLU A 93 -4.23 -13.91 -2.01
C GLU A 93 -2.73 -13.82 -1.67
N GLU A 94 -1.89 -13.53 -2.66
CA GLU A 94 -0.46 -13.29 -2.44
C GLU A 94 -0.23 -12.06 -1.53
N GLY A 95 -0.99 -10.99 -1.75
CA GLY A 95 -0.94 -9.81 -0.87
C GLY A 95 -1.33 -10.11 0.57
N THR A 96 -2.35 -10.94 0.76
CA THR A 96 -2.79 -11.38 2.09
C THR A 96 -1.74 -12.26 2.77
N ARG A 97 -1.15 -13.21 2.03
CA ARG A 97 -0.05 -14.05 2.52
C ARG A 97 1.18 -13.22 2.90
N PHE A 98 1.52 -12.20 2.12
CA PHE A 98 2.59 -11.26 2.45
C PHE A 98 2.34 -10.57 3.79
N ILE A 99 1.17 -9.97 3.99
CA ILE A 99 0.81 -9.29 5.24
C ILE A 99 0.85 -10.25 6.43
N GLN A 100 0.31 -11.47 6.29
CA GLN A 100 0.37 -12.49 7.35
C GLN A 100 1.82 -12.86 7.69
N SER A 101 2.65 -13.10 6.68
CA SER A 101 4.05 -13.49 6.89
C SER A 101 4.90 -12.39 7.53
N TRP A 102 4.59 -11.12 7.24
CA TRP A 102 5.29 -9.97 7.80
C TRP A 102 5.23 -9.95 9.33
N HIS A 103 4.04 -10.20 9.88
CA HIS A 103 3.83 -10.24 11.33
C HIS A 103 4.38 -11.51 11.99
N THR A 104 4.45 -12.63 11.27
CA THR A 104 5.05 -13.87 11.80
C THR A 104 6.58 -13.80 11.81
N GLN A 105 7.20 -13.16 10.83
CA GLN A 105 8.66 -13.04 10.74
C GLN A 105 9.22 -12.04 11.77
N GLY A 106 8.49 -10.97 12.08
CA GLY A 106 8.85 -10.01 13.14
C GLY A 106 8.69 -10.52 14.57
N GLN A 107 8.19 -11.75 14.78
CA GLN A 107 8.04 -12.39 16.10
C GLN A 107 9.18 -13.37 16.45
N LEU A 108 10.17 -13.54 15.56
CA LEU A 108 11.31 -14.44 15.74
C LEU A 108 12.62 -13.74 16.13
N GLU A 109 12.58 -12.45 16.47
CA GLU A 109 13.69 -11.70 17.07
C GLU A 109 13.45 -11.40 18.55
#